data_AF-A0AA40A723-F1
#
_entry.id   AF-A0AA40A723-F1
#
_cell.length_a   1.000
_cell.length_b   1.000
_cell.length_c   1.000
_cell.angle_alpha   90.00
_cell.angle_beta   90.00
_cell.angle_gamma   90.00
#
_symmetry.space_group_name_H-M   'P 1'
#
loop_
_entity.id
_entity.type
_entity.pdbx_description
1 polymer ?
#
loop_
_entity_poly.entity_id
_entity_poly.type
_entity_poly.pdbx_seq_one_letter_code
_entity_poly.pdbx_strand_id
1 'polypeptide(L)'
;MVGIGGGVPSGKNDIRLGDVVVSVPDGEHGFLWPPPEILRSAVGIMRSDYRVSHNKIPEFLSAMFQKSDDVRVSYQRPVEPDELFQLEYRHVPNQATCQLCDKTKRVQRPLREPTPKIHYGLIAYGDQ
;
A
#
# COMPACT_ATOMS: atom_id res chain seq x y z
N MET A 1 -3.84 -5.52 -14.01
CA MET A 1 -3.42 -4.11 -14.14
C MET A 1 -2.59 -3.78 -12.91
N VAL A 2 -1.31 -3.44 -13.08
CA VAL A 2 -0.49 -2.89 -11.99
C VAL A 2 -0.66 -1.39 -12.08
N GLY A 3 -1.47 -0.83 -11.18
CA GLY A 3 -1.67 0.61 -11.06
C GLY A 3 -0.98 1.12 -9.80
N ILE A 4 -0.52 2.36 -9.83
CA ILE A 4 -0.29 3.13 -8.62
C ILE A 4 -1.66 3.45 -8.02
N GLY A 5 -1.99 2.84 -6.90
CA GLY A 5 -3.14 3.29 -6.12
C GLY A 5 -2.78 3.32 -4.65
N GLY A 6 -3.13 4.45 -4.03
CA GLY A 6 -3.04 4.62 -2.59
C GLY A 6 -4.08 3.70 -1.95
N GLY A 7 -3.63 2.68 -1.25
CA GLY A 7 -4.53 1.92 -0.39
C GLY A 7 -4.99 2.83 0.75
N VAL A 8 -6.30 3.04 0.87
CA VAL A 8 -6.87 3.81 1.98
C VAL A 8 -6.72 3.01 3.27
N PRO A 9 -5.97 3.52 4.28
CA PRO A 9 -5.90 2.86 5.57
C PRO A 9 -7.31 2.72 6.18
N SER A 10 -7.61 1.56 6.73
CA SER A 10 -8.89 1.29 7.39
C SER A 10 -8.65 0.49 8.67
N GLY A 11 -9.67 0.38 9.52
CA GLY A 11 -9.57 -0.44 10.74
C GLY A 11 -9.19 -1.90 10.48
N LYS A 12 -9.44 -2.42 9.27
CA LYS A 12 -9.06 -3.79 8.86
C LYS A 12 -7.69 -3.85 8.17
N ASN A 13 -7.30 -2.80 7.46
CA ASN A 13 -6.06 -2.75 6.68
C ASN A 13 -5.24 -1.50 7.05
N ASP A 14 -4.20 -1.68 7.86
CA ASP A 14 -3.19 -0.65 8.13
C ASP A 14 -2.15 -0.64 6.99
N ILE A 15 -2.48 0.11 5.93
CA ILE A 15 -1.63 0.31 4.75
C ILE A 15 -0.68 1.48 5.03
N ARG A 16 0.61 1.30 4.74
CA ARG A 16 1.65 2.31 4.97
C ARG A 16 2.47 2.56 3.70
N LEU A 17 3.14 3.71 3.64
CA LEU A 17 4.09 4.01 2.58
C LEU A 17 5.15 2.90 2.47
N GLY A 18 5.42 2.45 1.24
CA GLY A 18 6.29 1.32 0.95
C GLY A 18 5.61 -0.05 1.00
N ASP A 19 4.32 -0.15 1.32
CA ASP A 19 3.57 -1.41 1.17
C ASP A 19 3.28 -1.74 -0.29
N VAL A 20 3.08 -3.05 -0.55
CA VAL A 20 2.70 -3.56 -1.87
C VAL A 20 1.22 -3.88 -1.85
N VAL A 21 0.45 -3.28 -2.76
CA VAL A 21 -0.97 -3.59 -2.91
C VAL A 21 -1.18 -4.35 -4.22
N VAL A 22 -1.80 -5.51 -4.13
CA VAL A 22 -2.17 -6.33 -5.28
C VAL A 22 -3.66 -6.18 -5.50
N SER A 23 -4.03 -5.57 -6.63
CA SER A 23 -5.42 -5.45 -7.04
C SER A 23 -6.02 -6.83 -7.30
N VAL A 24 -7.07 -7.16 -6.56
CA VAL A 24 -7.85 -8.38 -6.78
C VAL A 24 -9.28 -7.97 -7.13
N PRO A 25 -9.72 -8.16 -8.39
CA PRO A 25 -11.08 -7.87 -8.78
C PRO A 25 -12.02 -8.90 -8.16
N ASP A 26 -12.96 -8.42 -7.34
CA ASP A 26 -13.94 -9.27 -6.63
C ASP A 26 -15.32 -9.27 -7.30
N GLY A 27 -15.44 -8.69 -8.50
CA GLY A 27 -16.69 -8.66 -9.27
C GLY A 27 -17.80 -7.75 -8.72
N GLU A 28 -17.75 -7.36 -7.44
CA GLU A 28 -18.80 -6.57 -6.79
C GLU A 28 -18.63 -5.04 -6.91
N HIS A 29 -17.39 -4.53 -7.03
CA HIS A 29 -17.15 -3.09 -7.04
C HIS A 29 -16.01 -2.72 -8.02
N GLY A 30 -16.34 -1.94 -9.05
CA GLY A 30 -15.41 -1.42 -10.04
C GLY A 30 -15.54 -2.09 -11.41
N PHE A 31 -15.90 -1.30 -12.44
CA PHE A 31 -15.95 -1.72 -13.84
C PHE A 31 -14.54 -1.96 -14.38
N LEU A 32 -13.94 -3.10 -14.03
CA LEU A 32 -12.86 -3.69 -14.79
C LEU A 32 -13.32 -5.10 -15.11
N TRP A 33 -13.49 -5.40 -16.40
CA TRP A 33 -13.79 -6.76 -16.85
C TRP A 33 -12.92 -7.76 -16.08
N PRO A 34 -13.50 -8.81 -15.48
CA PRO A 34 -12.73 -9.72 -14.66
C PRO A 34 -11.56 -10.27 -15.49
N PRO A 35 -10.33 -10.20 -14.99
CA PRO A 35 -9.17 -10.71 -15.71
C PRO A 35 -9.35 -12.21 -15.98
N PRO A 36 -8.72 -12.75 -17.03
CA PRO A 36 -8.78 -14.17 -17.36
C PRO A 36 -8.57 -15.07 -16.14
N GLU A 37 -9.25 -16.21 -16.11
CA GLU A 37 -9.24 -17.15 -14.99
C GLU A 37 -7.82 -17.53 -14.54
N ILE A 38 -6.90 -17.69 -15.49
CA ILE A 38 -5.48 -17.96 -15.22
C ILE A 38 -4.87 -16.91 -14.27
N LEU A 39 -5.17 -15.63 -14.46
CA LEU A 39 -4.66 -14.56 -13.59
C LEU A 39 -5.34 -14.57 -12.22
N ARG A 40 -6.63 -14.89 -12.15
CA ARG A 40 -7.35 -15.03 -10.87
C ARG A 40 -6.79 -16.20 -10.05
N SER A 41 -6.58 -17.34 -10.69
CA SER A 41 -5.98 -18.53 -10.10
C SER A 41 -4.54 -18.27 -9.66
N ALA A 42 -3.73 -17.59 -10.48
CA ALA A 42 -2.38 -17.18 -10.10
C ALA A 42 -2.37 -16.28 -8.85
N VAL A 43 -3.28 -15.29 -8.76
CA VAL A 43 -3.43 -14.46 -7.55
C VAL A 43 -3.88 -15.28 -6.35
N GLY A 44 -4.79 -16.23 -6.55
CA GLY A 44 -5.22 -17.19 -5.51
C GLY A 44 -4.06 -18.05 -4.99
N ILE A 45 -3.19 -18.53 -5.89
CA ILE A 45 -1.97 -19.27 -5.56
C ILE A 45 -1.01 -18.36 -4.79
N MET A 46 -0.71 -17.14 -5.30
CA MET A 46 0.17 -16.20 -4.61
C MET A 46 -0.32 -15.88 -3.19
N ARG A 47 -1.64 -15.74 -2.98
CA ARG A 47 -2.23 -15.49 -1.66
C ARG A 47 -2.11 -16.69 -0.72
N SER A 48 -2.20 -17.91 -1.26
CA SER A 48 -2.06 -19.15 -0.50
C SER A 48 -0.60 -19.42 -0.15
N ASP A 49 0.30 -19.24 -1.12
CA ASP A 49 1.75 -19.34 -0.94
C ASP A 49 2.24 -18.32 0.10
N TYR A 50 1.70 -17.11 0.14
CA TYR A 50 2.04 -16.12 1.18
C TYR A 50 1.79 -16.63 2.62
N ARG A 51 0.82 -17.53 2.82
CA ARG A 51 0.51 -18.10 4.14
C ARG A 51 1.39 -19.30 4.49
N VAL A 52 2.08 -19.92 3.52
CA VAL A 52 2.73 -21.24 3.66
C VAL A 52 4.23 -21.20 3.31
N SER A 53 4.67 -20.31 2.42
CA SER A 53 6.06 -20.19 1.96
C SER A 53 6.57 -18.75 2.01
N HIS A 54 7.89 -18.58 1.97
CA HIS A 54 8.50 -17.26 1.90
C HIS A 54 8.19 -16.62 0.55
N ASN A 55 7.48 -15.48 0.56
CA ASN A 55 7.23 -14.74 -0.66
C ASN A 55 8.54 -14.12 -1.19
N LYS A 56 8.74 -14.16 -2.52
CA LYS A 56 9.97 -13.65 -3.16
C LYS A 56 9.98 -12.13 -3.38
N ILE A 57 8.93 -11.42 -2.98
CA ILE A 57 8.80 -9.98 -3.22
C ILE A 57 9.92 -9.17 -2.55
N PRO A 58 10.28 -9.41 -1.27
CA PRO A 58 11.44 -8.77 -0.65
C PRO A 58 12.74 -9.01 -1.41
N GLU A 59 12.96 -10.20 -1.95
CA GLU A 59 14.14 -10.53 -2.75
C GLU A 59 14.15 -9.74 -4.05
N PHE A 60 13.01 -9.69 -4.77
CA PHE A 60 12.88 -8.92 -5.99
C PHE A 60 13.02 -7.41 -5.77
N LEU A 61 12.45 -6.88 -4.67
CA LEU A 61 12.61 -5.47 -4.30
C LEU A 61 14.07 -5.15 -3.98
N SER A 62 14.74 -6.02 -3.22
CA SER A 62 16.17 -5.87 -2.91
C SER A 62 17.02 -5.87 -4.18
N ALA A 63 16.75 -6.80 -5.10
CA ALA A 63 17.44 -6.87 -6.39
C ALA A 63 17.15 -5.65 -7.28
N MET A 64 15.92 -5.12 -7.28
CA MET A 64 15.60 -3.89 -8.02
C MET A 64 16.33 -2.68 -7.44
N PHE A 65 16.32 -2.51 -6.12
CA PHE A 65 16.97 -1.40 -5.45
C PHE A 65 18.50 -1.42 -5.59
N GLN A 66 19.10 -2.61 -5.77
CA GLN A 66 20.52 -2.74 -6.10
C GLN A 66 20.84 -2.37 -7.55
N LYS A 67 19.90 -2.57 -8.48
CA LYS A 67 20.10 -2.34 -9.91
C LYS A 67 19.96 -0.87 -10.31
N SER A 68 19.14 -0.10 -9.61
CA SER A 68 18.88 1.30 -9.93
C SER A 68 18.64 2.12 -8.68
N ASP A 69 19.50 3.13 -8.48
CA ASP A 69 19.34 4.09 -7.39
C ASP A 69 18.09 4.96 -7.58
N ASP A 70 17.70 5.30 -8.81
CA ASP A 70 16.47 6.07 -9.07
C ASP A 70 15.22 5.31 -8.61
N VAL A 71 15.17 4.00 -8.89
CA VAL A 71 14.08 3.12 -8.41
C VAL A 71 14.12 3.00 -6.90
N ARG A 72 15.31 2.89 -6.30
CA ARG A 72 15.47 2.86 -4.85
C ARG A 72 14.96 4.15 -4.23
N VAL A 73 15.40 5.32 -4.67
CA VAL A 73 14.98 6.62 -4.12
C VAL A 73 13.47 6.83 -4.27
N SER A 74 12.88 6.40 -5.39
CA SER A 74 11.46 6.66 -5.68
C SER A 74 10.50 5.71 -4.96
N TYR A 75 10.90 4.46 -4.71
CA TYR A 75 10.00 3.39 -4.24
C TYR A 75 10.44 2.75 -2.91
N GLN A 76 11.62 3.07 -2.39
CA GLN A 76 12.02 2.64 -1.05
C GLN A 76 11.08 3.26 -0.02
N ARG A 77 10.78 2.49 1.03
CA ARG A 77 10.03 2.98 2.17
C ARG A 77 10.72 4.25 2.75
N PRO A 78 9.99 5.36 2.92
CA PRO A 78 10.54 6.56 3.54
C PRO A 78 11.06 6.26 4.95
N VAL A 79 12.16 6.95 5.32
CA VAL A 79 12.71 6.90 6.69
C VAL A 79 11.80 7.67 7.65
N GLU A 80 11.13 8.70 7.14
CA GLU A 80 10.16 9.47 7.90
C GLU A 80 8.93 8.61 8.24
N PRO A 81 8.37 8.75 9.46
CA PRO A 81 7.19 8.04 9.84
C PRO A 81 6.01 8.52 8.99
N ASP A 82 5.27 7.56 8.46
CA ASP A 82 3.98 7.82 7.83
C ASP A 82 3.03 8.44 8.89
N GLU A 83 2.30 9.48 8.52
CA GLU A 83 1.44 10.26 9.43
C GLU A 83 -0.02 10.13 9.00
N LEU A 84 -0.78 9.32 9.74
CA LEU A 84 -2.22 9.16 9.53
C LEU A 84 -2.98 10.01 10.55
N PHE A 85 -3.86 10.88 10.09
CA PHE A 85 -4.74 11.70 10.92
C PHE A 85 -6.11 11.04 11.08
N GLN A 86 -6.85 11.44 12.13
CA GLN A 86 -8.25 11.07 12.31
C GLN A 86 -9.09 11.55 11.12
N LEU A 87 -10.09 10.75 10.70
CA LEU A 87 -10.92 11.04 9.54
C LEU A 87 -11.66 12.38 9.66
N GLU A 88 -12.08 12.73 10.88
CA GLU A 88 -12.85 13.94 11.16
C GLU A 88 -11.96 15.17 11.35
N TYR A 89 -10.63 15.01 11.36
CA TYR A 89 -9.71 16.11 11.56
C TYR A 89 -9.65 16.99 10.31
N ARG A 90 -9.94 18.29 10.50
CA ARG A 90 -9.80 19.28 9.44
C ARG A 90 -8.38 19.82 9.44
N HIS A 91 -7.68 19.60 8.32
CA HIS A 91 -6.34 20.13 8.11
C HIS A 91 -6.34 21.66 8.04
N VAL A 92 -5.18 22.25 8.33
CA VAL A 92 -4.99 23.70 8.25
C VAL A 92 -5.19 24.14 6.81
N PRO A 93 -6.13 25.07 6.53
CA PRO A 93 -6.40 25.51 5.17
C PRO A 93 -5.17 26.23 4.57
N ASN A 94 -5.04 26.19 3.25
CA ASN A 94 -3.96 26.83 2.48
C ASN A 94 -2.54 26.33 2.82
N GLN A 95 -2.40 25.12 3.35
CA GLN A 95 -1.11 24.46 3.54
C GLN A 95 -1.00 23.27 2.61
N ALA A 96 0.14 23.16 1.90
CA ALA A 96 0.42 22.03 1.01
C ALA A 96 0.88 20.78 1.77
N THR A 97 1.27 20.94 3.04
CA THR A 97 1.78 19.84 3.87
C THR A 97 1.17 19.89 5.27
N CYS A 98 1.22 18.75 5.96
CA CYS A 98 0.72 18.62 7.33
C CYS A 98 1.74 19.02 8.41
N GLN A 99 2.78 19.79 8.08
CA GLN A 99 3.82 20.19 9.03
C GLN A 99 3.28 21.03 10.19
N LEU A 100 2.27 21.87 9.92
CA LEU A 100 1.59 22.73 10.90
C LEU A 100 0.31 22.10 11.48
N CYS A 101 0.01 20.84 11.13
CA CYS A 101 -1.17 20.17 11.65
C CYS A 101 -0.98 19.72 13.10
N ASP A 102 -2.08 19.68 13.84
CA ASP A 102 -2.11 19.22 15.22
C ASP A 102 -1.73 17.73 15.31
N LYS A 103 -0.51 17.46 15.78
CA LYS A 103 0.03 16.11 15.90
C LYS A 103 -0.72 15.26 16.93
N THR A 104 -1.52 15.85 17.82
CA THR A 104 -2.35 15.11 18.77
C THR A 104 -3.53 14.40 18.09
N LYS A 105 -3.88 14.82 16.87
CA LYS A 105 -4.94 14.23 16.05
C LYS A 105 -4.45 13.07 15.17
N ARG A 106 -3.20 12.64 15.35
CA ARG A 106 -2.64 11.48 14.66
C ARG A 106 -3.19 10.19 15.26
N VAL A 107 -3.54 9.26 14.38
CA VAL A 107 -3.91 7.90 14.77
C VAL A 107 -2.65 7.21 15.31
N GLN A 108 -2.72 6.71 16.54
CA GLN A 108 -1.65 5.87 17.07
C GLN A 108 -1.66 4.54 16.33
N ARG A 109 -0.54 4.25 15.66
CA ARG A 109 -0.32 3.00 14.93
C ARG A 109 0.84 2.23 15.56
N PRO A 110 0.77 0.90 15.66
CA PRO A 110 1.83 0.09 16.25
C PRO A 110 3.14 0.24 15.46
N LEU A 111 4.28 0.09 16.13
CA LEU A 111 5.55 -0.02 15.43
C LEU A 111 5.52 -1.27 14.54
N ARG A 112 6.06 -1.16 13.33
CA ARG A 112 6.10 -2.27 12.37
C ARG A 112 7.51 -2.47 11.87
N GLU A 113 7.85 -3.73 11.64
CA GLU A 113 9.05 -4.15 10.92
C GLU A 113 9.24 -3.33 9.62
N PRO A 114 10.49 -3.07 9.22
CA PRO A 114 10.82 -2.27 8.04
C PRO A 114 10.41 -2.95 6.73
N THR A 115 10.07 -4.23 6.76
CA THR A 115 9.65 -5.00 5.58
C THR A 115 8.28 -4.55 5.04
N PRO A 116 8.11 -4.51 3.71
CA PRO A 116 6.84 -4.16 3.08
C PRO A 116 5.79 -5.25 3.33
N LYS A 117 4.56 -4.84 3.62
CA LYS A 117 3.43 -5.78 3.77
C LYS A 117 2.66 -5.84 2.45
N ILE A 118 2.21 -7.03 2.10
CA ILE A 118 1.40 -7.25 0.91
C ILE A 118 -0.07 -7.22 1.31
N HIS A 119 -0.83 -6.33 0.68
CA HIS A 119 -2.29 -6.23 0.86
C HIS A 119 -2.98 -6.65 -0.42
N TYR A 120 -4.05 -7.43 -0.29
CA TYR A 120 -4.88 -7.87 -1.40
C TYR A 120 -6.26 -7.23 -1.27
N GLY A 121 -6.70 -6.53 -2.31
CA GLY A 121 -8.01 -5.88 -2.29
C GLY A 121 -8.24 -5.04 -3.53
N LEU A 122 -9.42 -4.42 -3.60
CA LEU A 122 -9.70 -3.42 -4.62
C LEU A 122 -8.85 -2.18 -4.35
N ILE A 123 -8.16 -1.72 -5.39
CA ILE A 123 -7.40 -0.48 -5.35
C ILE A 123 -8.34 0.61 -5.86
N ALA A 124 -8.74 1.52 -4.97
CA ALA A 124 -9.41 2.74 -5.37
C ALA A 124 -8.35 3.83 -5.60
N TYR A 125 -8.57 4.67 -6.61
CA TYR A 125 -7.81 5.91 -6.76
C TYR A 125 -8.46 6.95 -5.86
N GLY A 126 -7.70 7.52 -4.93
CA GLY A 126 -8.14 8.64 -4.09
C GLY A 126 -7.43 9.90 -4.56
N ASP A 127 -8.15 10.81 -5.19
CA ASP A 127 -7.69 12.14 -5.63
C ASP A 127 -8.36 13.30 -4.91
N GLN A 128 -8.87 13.06 -3.69
CA GLN A 128 -9.49 14.11 -2.86
C GLN A 128 -8.48 14.87 -2.01
#